data_AF-A0A2H0QMS1-F1
#
_entry.id   AF-A0A2H0QMS1-F1
#
_cell.length_a   1.000
_cell.length_b   1.000
_cell.length_c   1.000
_cell.angle_alpha   90.00
_cell.angle_beta   90.00
_cell.angle_gamma   90.00
#
_symmetry.space_group_name_H-M   'P 1'
#
loop_
_entity.id
_entity.type
_entity.pdbx_description
1 polymer ?
#
loop_
_entity_poly.entity_id
_entity_poly.type
_entity_poly.pdbx_seq_one_letter_code
_entity_poly.pdbx_strand_id
1 'polypeptide(L)'
;MKAIFTTGLLLLSLSSFAGEREKCFNLAQQDVSAGGLNLNVYAAEDLCADATNAQAVIECYRISNIDEDGLGLNLFAATDLCTKATKAKEVTSCYRQANLSSEDGGLGLNLNASTDLCLQVENAKKIIKCFKKVTEDGANLNAATSFCRSRM
;
A
#
# COMPACT_ATOMS: atom_id res chain seq x y z
N MET A 1 47.41 18.24 27.28
CA MET A 1 46.88 17.53 26.09
C MET A 1 45.36 17.51 26.19
N LYS A 2 44.69 17.96 25.15
CA LYS A 2 43.22 17.99 25.01
C LYS A 2 42.73 16.57 24.74
N ALA A 3 41.59 16.20 25.34
CA ALA A 3 40.67 15.23 24.75
C ALA A 3 39.25 15.67 25.09
N ILE A 4 38.65 16.44 24.17
CA ILE A 4 37.21 16.66 24.11
C ILE A 4 36.67 15.44 23.36
N PHE A 5 36.01 14.53 24.05
CA PHE A 5 35.28 13.43 23.40
C PHE A 5 33.90 13.95 22.99
N THR A 6 33.80 14.29 21.71
CA THR A 6 32.56 14.57 20.99
C THR A 6 31.71 13.29 20.93
N THR A 7 30.79 13.11 21.87
CA THR A 7 29.64 12.20 21.72
C THR A 7 28.54 12.91 20.95
N GLY A 8 28.82 13.21 19.68
CA GLY A 8 27.81 13.59 18.71
C GLY A 8 27.72 12.48 17.69
N LEU A 9 26.80 11.52 17.84
CA LEU A 9 26.47 10.60 16.77
C LEU A 9 25.08 9.95 16.94
N LEU A 10 24.26 10.13 15.89
CA LEU A 10 23.13 9.31 15.44
C LEU A 10 21.78 9.34 16.20
N LEU A 11 20.96 10.36 15.92
CA LEU A 11 19.49 10.30 16.08
C LEU A 11 18.71 10.88 14.88
N LEU A 12 19.33 11.02 13.70
CA LEU A 12 18.77 11.81 12.59
C LEU A 12 18.04 11.03 11.48
N SER A 13 17.75 9.74 11.64
CA SER A 13 17.08 8.95 10.57
C SER A 13 15.73 8.33 10.93
N LEU A 14 15.22 8.54 12.16
CA LEU A 14 13.91 8.02 12.59
C LEU A 14 12.77 9.07 12.50
N SER A 15 13.09 10.34 12.26
CA SER A 15 12.10 11.43 12.24
C SER A 15 11.22 11.45 10.99
N SER A 16 11.69 10.92 9.85
CA SER A 16 10.92 10.94 8.60
C SER A 16 9.74 9.96 8.59
N PHE A 17 9.90 8.76 9.18
CA PHE A 17 8.83 7.77 9.26
C PHE A 17 7.75 8.16 10.28
N ALA A 18 8.15 8.73 11.42
CA ALA A 18 7.21 9.33 12.35
C ALA A 18 6.42 10.48 11.69
N GLY A 19 7.10 11.30 10.87
CA GLY A 19 6.49 12.41 10.15
C GLY A 19 5.43 11.99 9.12
N GLU A 20 5.69 10.96 8.30
CA GLU A 20 4.72 10.50 7.30
C GLU A 20 3.51 9.80 7.94
N ARG A 21 3.72 9.02 9.01
CA ARG A 21 2.61 8.44 9.79
C ARG A 21 1.72 9.52 10.40
N GLU A 22 2.29 10.51 11.07
CA GLU A 22 1.53 11.60 11.69
C GLU A 22 0.79 12.44 10.62
N LYS A 23 1.47 12.75 9.51
CA LYS A 23 0.85 13.44 8.37
C LYS A 23 -0.31 12.64 7.78
N CYS A 24 -0.15 11.33 7.60
CA CYS A 24 -1.21 10.45 7.15
C CYS A 24 -2.40 10.51 8.10
N PHE A 25 -2.17 10.36 9.41
CA PHE A 25 -3.21 10.38 10.42
C PHE A 25 -3.99 11.70 10.42
N ASN A 26 -3.29 12.83 10.33
CA ASN A 26 -3.91 14.15 10.23
C ASN A 26 -4.76 14.31 8.97
N LEU A 27 -4.26 13.85 7.81
CA LEU A 27 -5.02 13.87 6.55
C LEU A 27 -6.24 12.93 6.59
N ALA A 28 -6.10 11.74 7.19
CA ALA A 28 -7.18 10.77 7.29
C ALA A 28 -8.37 11.30 8.10
N GLN A 29 -8.13 12.11 9.13
CA GLN A 29 -9.20 12.72 9.94
C GLN A 29 -9.77 14.01 9.35
N GLN A 30 -9.09 14.67 8.42
CA GLN A 30 -9.61 15.88 7.78
C GLN A 30 -10.86 15.58 6.97
N ASP A 31 -11.75 16.57 6.87
CA ASP A 31 -12.94 16.49 6.01
C ASP A 31 -12.58 16.21 4.55
N VAL A 32 -13.46 15.49 3.86
CA VAL A 32 -13.28 15.15 2.44
C VAL A 32 -13.19 16.42 1.57
N SER A 33 -13.93 17.48 1.92
CA SER A 33 -13.87 18.79 1.23
C SER A 33 -12.52 19.50 1.37
N ALA A 34 -11.72 19.15 2.38
CA ALA A 34 -10.36 19.62 2.58
C ALA A 34 -9.31 18.67 1.99
N GLY A 35 -9.73 17.60 1.29
CA GLY A 35 -8.84 16.59 0.73
C GLY A 35 -8.48 15.45 1.69
N GLY A 36 -9.16 15.35 2.84
CA GLY A 36 -9.02 14.24 3.79
C GLY A 36 -9.96 13.06 3.50
N LEU A 37 -10.24 12.26 4.55
CA LEU A 37 -11.10 11.07 4.47
C LEU A 37 -12.23 11.05 5.52
N ASN A 38 -12.22 11.98 6.48
CA ASN A 38 -13.14 12.05 7.63
C ASN A 38 -13.25 10.70 8.40
N LEU A 39 -12.11 10.00 8.55
CA LEU A 39 -12.05 8.78 9.34
C LEU A 39 -12.05 9.11 10.83
N ASN A 40 -12.66 8.24 11.63
CA ASN A 40 -12.48 8.30 13.08
C ASN A 40 -11.04 7.93 13.47
N VAL A 41 -10.66 8.25 14.71
CA VAL A 41 -9.31 8.04 15.25
C VAL A 41 -8.79 6.62 15.00
N TYR A 42 -9.57 5.58 15.31
CA TYR A 42 -9.13 4.19 15.18
C TYR A 42 -8.91 3.79 13.72
N ALA A 43 -9.83 4.13 12.83
CA ALA A 43 -9.67 3.84 11.40
C ALA A 43 -8.49 4.59 10.79
N ALA A 44 -8.25 5.84 11.22
CA ALA A 44 -7.09 6.61 10.80
C ALA A 44 -5.78 6.02 11.33
N GLU A 45 -5.75 5.54 12.59
CA GLU A 45 -4.59 4.87 13.17
C GLU A 45 -4.25 3.58 12.41
N ASP A 46 -5.25 2.74 12.13
CA ASP A 46 -5.08 1.48 11.40
C ASP A 46 -4.57 1.73 9.98
N LEU A 47 -5.21 2.66 9.25
CA LEU A 47 -4.79 3.02 7.89
C LEU A 47 -3.36 3.54 7.86
N CYS A 48 -2.97 4.38 8.82
CA CYS A 48 -1.70 5.08 8.79
C CYS A 48 -0.58 4.40 9.59
N ALA A 49 -0.83 3.24 10.20
CA ALA A 49 0.10 2.55 11.10
C ALA A 49 1.51 2.38 10.52
N ASP A 50 1.59 1.98 9.25
CA ASP A 50 2.84 1.68 8.53
C ASP A 50 3.07 2.64 7.35
N ALA A 51 2.47 3.83 7.38
CA ALA A 51 2.54 4.78 6.27
C ALA A 51 3.98 5.33 6.08
N THR A 52 4.57 5.03 4.93
CA THR A 52 5.85 5.61 4.49
C THR A 52 5.67 6.75 3.49
N ASN A 53 4.43 6.96 3.01
CA ASN A 53 4.03 8.05 2.13
C ASN A 53 2.55 8.36 2.39
N ALA A 54 2.28 9.38 3.19
CA ALA A 54 0.94 9.77 3.60
C ALA A 54 0.02 10.01 2.40
N GLN A 55 0.50 10.73 1.38
CA GLN A 55 -0.33 11.08 0.23
C GLN A 55 -0.73 9.84 -0.57
N ALA A 56 0.20 8.89 -0.74
CA ALA A 56 -0.09 7.65 -1.45
C ALA A 56 -1.06 6.75 -0.68
N VAL A 57 -0.96 6.68 0.66
CA VAL A 57 -1.90 5.93 1.49
C VAL A 57 -3.31 6.52 1.38
N ILE A 58 -3.44 7.84 1.57
CA ILE A 58 -4.72 8.55 1.52
C ILE A 58 -5.38 8.42 0.14
N GLU A 59 -4.62 8.62 -0.93
CA GLU A 59 -5.13 8.50 -2.30
C GLU A 59 -5.49 7.06 -2.65
N CYS A 60 -4.68 6.08 -2.23
CA CYS A 60 -5.01 4.67 -2.42
C CYS A 60 -6.34 4.32 -1.75
N TYR A 61 -6.54 4.74 -0.50
CA TYR A 61 -7.75 4.46 0.26
C TYR A 61 -8.97 5.11 -0.41
N ARG A 62 -8.86 6.37 -0.83
CA ARG A 62 -9.92 7.09 -1.54
C ARG A 62 -10.39 6.38 -2.80
N ILE A 63 -9.46 6.03 -3.69
CA ILE A 63 -9.76 5.27 -4.91
C ILE A 63 -10.35 3.90 -4.57
N SER A 64 -9.93 3.28 -3.46
CA SER A 64 -10.35 1.93 -3.12
C SER A 64 -11.76 1.87 -2.51
N ASN A 65 -12.19 2.89 -1.76
CA ASN A 65 -13.38 2.84 -0.90
C ASN A 65 -14.41 3.96 -1.14
N ILE A 66 -13.99 5.14 -1.61
CA ILE A 66 -14.83 6.35 -1.66
C ILE A 66 -15.27 6.69 -3.08
N ASP A 67 -14.35 6.65 -4.04
CA ASP A 67 -14.63 7.07 -5.41
C ASP A 67 -15.64 6.13 -6.09
N GLU A 68 -16.65 6.70 -6.77
CA GLU A 68 -17.73 5.96 -7.41
C GLU A 68 -17.23 4.98 -8.50
N ASP A 69 -16.15 5.34 -9.20
CA ASP A 69 -15.45 4.52 -10.21
C ASP A 69 -14.22 3.77 -9.63
N GLY A 70 -14.15 3.71 -8.30
CA GLY A 70 -13.07 3.12 -7.52
C GLY A 70 -13.00 1.60 -7.59
N LEU A 71 -12.41 0.99 -6.56
CA LEU A 71 -12.37 -0.49 -6.43
C LEU A 71 -13.60 -1.06 -5.72
N GLY A 72 -14.45 -0.21 -5.11
CA GLY A 72 -15.63 -0.64 -4.36
C GLY A 72 -15.32 -1.52 -3.14
N LEU A 73 -14.08 -1.44 -2.62
CA LEU A 73 -13.69 -2.18 -1.43
C LEU A 73 -14.37 -1.59 -0.21
N ASN A 74 -14.72 -2.46 0.74
CA ASN A 74 -15.13 -1.99 2.07
C ASN A 74 -13.94 -1.38 2.82
N LEU A 75 -14.23 -0.71 3.94
CA LEU A 75 -13.23 -0.01 4.75
C LEU A 75 -12.03 -0.90 5.11
N PHE A 76 -12.27 -2.12 5.60
CA PHE A 76 -11.20 -3.02 6.04
C PHE A 76 -10.31 -3.47 4.88
N ALA A 77 -10.90 -3.87 3.76
CA ALA A 77 -10.14 -4.32 2.59
C ALA A 77 -9.33 -3.17 1.96
N ALA A 78 -9.87 -1.95 1.95
CA ALA A 78 -9.14 -0.76 1.50
C ALA A 78 -7.97 -0.43 2.44
N THR A 79 -8.19 -0.52 3.76
CA THR A 79 -7.13 -0.33 4.77
C THR A 79 -5.99 -1.33 4.57
N ASP A 80 -6.30 -2.62 4.46
CA ASP A 80 -5.29 -3.67 4.27
C ASP A 80 -4.48 -3.46 2.99
N LEU A 81 -5.13 -3.07 1.89
CA LEU A 81 -4.46 -2.81 0.62
C LEU A 81 -3.56 -1.57 0.67
N CYS A 82 -4.00 -0.51 1.35
CA CYS A 82 -3.43 0.82 1.21
C CYS A 82 -2.51 1.26 2.35
N THR A 83 -2.51 0.59 3.51
CA THR A 83 -1.75 1.00 4.71
C THR A 83 -0.24 1.21 4.47
N LYS A 84 0.30 0.53 3.45
CA LYS A 84 1.71 0.60 3.06
C LYS A 84 1.93 1.15 1.65
N ALA A 85 0.95 1.84 1.07
CA ALA A 85 1.06 2.32 -0.29
C ALA A 85 2.18 3.35 -0.44
N THR A 86 3.12 3.09 -1.35
CA THR A 86 4.14 4.06 -1.78
C THR A 86 3.71 4.80 -3.04
N LYS A 87 2.88 4.16 -3.88
CA LYS A 87 2.29 4.69 -5.10
C LYS A 87 0.84 4.22 -5.25
N ALA A 88 -0.12 5.08 -4.92
CA ALA A 88 -1.55 4.77 -4.95
C ALA A 88 -1.99 4.11 -6.27
N LYS A 89 -1.63 4.72 -7.40
CA LYS A 89 -2.00 4.25 -8.74
C LYS A 89 -1.47 2.85 -9.06
N GLU A 90 -0.26 2.53 -8.61
CA GLU A 90 0.34 1.22 -8.89
C GLU A 90 -0.29 0.13 -8.04
N VAL A 91 -0.57 0.43 -6.76
CA VAL A 91 -1.27 -0.49 -5.85
C VAL A 91 -2.68 -0.78 -6.37
N THR A 92 -3.46 0.25 -6.69
CA THR A 92 -4.84 0.07 -7.16
C THR A 92 -4.91 -0.56 -8.55
N SER A 93 -4.01 -0.20 -9.46
CA SER A 93 -3.91 -0.83 -10.78
C SER A 93 -3.50 -2.29 -10.69
N CYS A 94 -2.58 -2.63 -9.79
CA CYS A 94 -2.20 -4.02 -9.53
C CYS A 94 -3.42 -4.79 -9.01
N TYR A 95 -4.10 -4.27 -7.99
CA TYR A 95 -5.25 -4.94 -7.39
C TYR A 95 -6.34 -5.19 -8.43
N ARG A 96 -6.66 -4.17 -9.24
CA ARG A 96 -7.64 -4.29 -10.33
C ARG A 96 -7.28 -5.42 -11.30
N GLN A 97 -6.03 -5.49 -11.76
CA GLN A 97 -5.61 -6.60 -12.64
C GLN A 97 -5.58 -7.96 -11.95
N ALA A 98 -5.18 -8.00 -10.68
CA ALA A 98 -5.11 -9.23 -9.91
C ALA A 98 -6.51 -9.83 -9.67
N ASN A 99 -7.48 -8.99 -9.35
CA ASN A 99 -8.82 -9.40 -9.00
C ASN A 99 -9.74 -9.61 -10.21
N LEU A 100 -9.48 -8.90 -11.32
CA LEU A 100 -10.21 -9.08 -12.57
C LEU A 100 -10.15 -10.55 -13.04
N SER A 101 -11.25 -11.04 -13.60
CA SER A 101 -11.35 -12.43 -14.08
C SER A 101 -10.29 -12.72 -15.16
N SER A 102 -9.89 -13.98 -15.27
CA SER A 102 -8.96 -14.40 -16.34
C SER A 102 -9.55 -14.23 -17.74
N GLU A 103 -10.87 -14.33 -17.87
CA GLU A 103 -11.60 -14.12 -19.15
C GLU A 103 -11.51 -12.66 -19.60
N ASP A 104 -11.48 -11.73 -18.65
CA ASP A 104 -11.28 -10.30 -18.89
C ASP A 104 -9.79 -9.89 -18.92
N GLY A 105 -8.87 -10.86 -18.91
CA GLY A 105 -7.42 -10.66 -19.00
C GLY A 105 -6.70 -10.39 -17.67
N GLY A 106 -7.40 -10.53 -16.54
CA GLY A 106 -6.85 -10.44 -15.19
C GLY A 106 -6.18 -11.72 -14.70
N LEU A 107 -6.00 -11.85 -13.39
CA LEU A 107 -5.44 -13.06 -12.74
C LEU A 107 -6.51 -13.94 -12.07
N GLY A 108 -7.74 -13.44 -11.89
CA GLY A 108 -8.83 -14.15 -11.22
C GLY A 108 -8.56 -14.46 -9.74
N LEU A 109 -7.68 -13.69 -9.08
CA LEU A 109 -7.36 -13.88 -7.68
C LEU A 109 -8.51 -13.38 -6.80
N ASN A 110 -8.76 -14.08 -5.69
CA ASN A 110 -9.69 -13.60 -4.68
C ASN A 110 -9.14 -12.32 -4.00
N LEU A 111 -9.97 -11.71 -3.13
CA LEU A 111 -9.65 -10.46 -2.45
C LEU A 111 -8.30 -10.55 -1.70
N ASN A 112 -8.13 -11.55 -0.83
CA ASN A 112 -6.92 -11.67 0.00
C ASN A 112 -5.66 -11.88 -0.85
N ALA A 113 -5.71 -12.75 -1.86
CA ALA A 113 -4.56 -13.00 -2.73
C ALA A 113 -4.21 -11.78 -3.59
N SER A 114 -5.21 -10.99 -4.01
CA SER A 114 -5.00 -9.73 -4.73
C SER A 114 -4.36 -8.68 -3.85
N THR A 115 -4.87 -8.51 -2.62
CA THR A 115 -4.29 -7.61 -1.62
C THR A 115 -2.85 -8.00 -1.29
N ASP A 116 -2.62 -9.28 -0.99
CA ASP A 116 -1.30 -9.78 -0.63
C ASP A 116 -0.29 -9.57 -1.74
N LEU A 117 -0.66 -9.83 -3.01
CA LEU A 117 0.19 -9.60 -4.16
C LEU A 117 0.50 -8.11 -4.35
N CYS A 118 -0.50 -7.24 -4.18
CA CYS A 118 -0.42 -5.84 -4.57
C CYS A 118 0.02 -4.88 -3.45
N LEU A 119 0.20 -5.39 -2.23
CA LEU A 119 0.72 -4.62 -1.10
C LEU A 119 2.12 -4.08 -1.42
N GLN A 120 2.31 -2.76 -1.23
CA GLN A 120 3.59 -2.06 -1.45
C GLN A 120 4.12 -2.08 -2.91
N VAL A 121 3.25 -2.32 -3.90
CA VAL A 121 3.71 -2.39 -5.29
C VAL A 121 4.13 -1.03 -5.84
N GLU A 122 5.36 -0.95 -6.35
CA GLU A 122 5.87 0.23 -7.04
C GLU A 122 5.70 0.18 -8.57
N ASN A 123 5.40 -0.99 -9.12
CA ASN A 123 5.21 -1.25 -10.55
C ASN A 123 4.26 -2.43 -10.77
N ALA A 124 3.00 -2.12 -11.06
CA ALA A 124 1.93 -3.11 -11.26
C ALA A 124 2.24 -4.07 -12.40
N LYS A 125 2.73 -3.56 -13.54
CA LYS A 125 3.03 -4.39 -14.71
C LYS A 125 4.11 -5.43 -14.41
N LYS A 126 5.16 -5.04 -13.67
CA LYS A 126 6.28 -5.92 -13.33
C LYS A 126 5.83 -7.04 -12.41
N ILE A 127 5.04 -6.73 -11.37
CA ILE A 127 4.60 -7.76 -10.42
C ILE A 127 3.58 -8.71 -11.05
N ILE A 128 2.64 -8.22 -11.86
CA ILE A 128 1.67 -9.06 -12.57
C ILE A 128 2.38 -9.98 -13.57
N LYS A 129 3.35 -9.45 -14.33
CA LYS A 129 4.15 -10.26 -15.26
C LYS A 129 4.95 -11.33 -14.52
N CYS A 130 5.56 -10.99 -13.39
CA CYS A 130 6.26 -11.95 -12.55
C CYS A 130 5.30 -13.06 -12.09
N PHE A 131 4.15 -12.69 -11.53
CA PHE A 131 3.19 -13.65 -11.00
C PHE A 131 2.73 -14.63 -12.07
N LYS A 132 2.27 -14.13 -13.23
CA LYS A 132 1.87 -14.96 -14.37
C LYS A 132 2.95 -15.97 -14.74
N LYS A 133 4.19 -15.48 -14.92
CA LYS A 133 5.32 -16.34 -15.32
C LYS A 133 5.59 -17.44 -14.29
N VAL A 134 5.61 -17.09 -13.01
CA VAL A 134 5.94 -18.05 -11.94
C VAL A 134 4.83 -19.09 -11.77
N THR A 135 3.55 -18.70 -11.95
CA THR A 135 2.43 -19.65 -11.95
C THR A 135 2.40 -20.54 -13.20
N GLU A 136 2.77 -20.02 -14.38
CA GLU A 136 2.94 -20.81 -15.61
C GLU A 136 4.04 -21.87 -15.45
N ASP A 137 5.09 -21.54 -14.70
CA ASP A 137 6.18 -22.46 -14.35
C ASP A 137 5.80 -23.47 -13.24
N GLY A 138 4.53 -23.47 -12.80
CA GLY A 138 3.95 -24.48 -11.89
C GLY A 138 3.98 -24.12 -10.40
N ALA A 139 4.38 -22.90 -10.03
CA ALA A 139 4.31 -22.47 -8.64
C ALA A 139 2.85 -22.30 -8.18
N ASN A 140 2.57 -22.66 -6.93
CA ASN A 140 1.30 -22.29 -6.30
C ASN A 140 1.24 -20.78 -5.99
N LEU A 141 0.03 -20.28 -5.74
CA LEU A 141 -0.23 -18.84 -5.56
C LEU A 141 0.62 -18.21 -4.46
N ASN A 142 0.74 -18.87 -3.31
CA ASN A 142 1.50 -18.34 -2.16
C ASN A 142 3.00 -18.23 -2.47
N ALA A 143 3.55 -19.24 -3.14
CA ALA A 143 4.95 -19.24 -3.58
C ALA A 143 5.20 -18.14 -4.62
N ALA A 144 4.29 -17.99 -5.60
CA ALA A 144 4.39 -16.95 -6.62
C ALA A 144 4.32 -15.54 -6.02
N THR A 145 3.37 -15.28 -5.12
CA THR A 145 3.24 -14.00 -4.41
C THR A 145 4.51 -13.67 -3.64
N SER A 146 5.00 -14.61 -2.82
CA SER A 146 6.19 -14.40 -1.99
C SER A 146 7.43 -14.11 -2.85
N PHE A 147 7.64 -14.90 -3.90
CA PHE A 147 8.77 -14.73 -4.82
C PHE A 147 8.73 -13.40 -5.58
N CYS A 148 7.56 -13.01 -6.08
CA CYS A 148 7.45 -11.80 -6.89
C CYS A 148 7.57 -10.54 -6.06
N ARG A 149 7.01 -10.53 -4.84
CA ARG A 149 7.16 -9.40 -3.92
C ARG A 149 8.59 -9.18 -3.46
N SER A 150 9.36 -10.25 -3.24
CA SER A 150 10.77 -10.13 -2.85
C SER A 150 11.68 -9.56 -3.95
N ARG A 151 11.15 -9.29 -5.15
CA ARG A 151 11.89 -8.78 -6.31
C ARG A 151 11.36 -7.45 -6.85
N MET A 152 10.36 -6.87 -6.20
CA MET A 152 9.87 -5.53 -6.50
C MET A 152 10.67 -4.50 -5.69
#